data_AF-T0YZ02-F1
#
_entry.id   AF-T0YZ02-F1
#
_cell.length_a   1.000
_cell.length_b   1.000
_cell.length_c   1.000
_cell.angle_alpha   90.00
_cell.angle_beta   90.00
_cell.angle_gamma   90.00
#
_symmetry.space_group_name_H-M   'P 1'
#
loop_
_entity.id
_entity.type
_entity.pdbx_description
1 polymer ?
#
loop_
_entity_poly.entity_id
_entity_poly.type
_entity_poly.pdbx_seq_one_letter_code
_entity_poly.pdbx_strand_id
1 'polypeptide(L)'
;MRSIGAAARWLLRNAAAQRWNLPADRLTTRAGWVLSPDGRRLDYGELAAAAAQLQLPDAGVALKSASDYRLIGQPARDVDARAIVSGRQAYAFDQTWGDGYVAVIARCPYAEGELEHLDDSKARAVAGVEKIIPISVREAAGLIGEVPLAPGIAVLARDTWAALKGRTQLALRWRARHGGDASTDALAQQAATLLKGTPTAQVRNDGD
;
A
#
# COMPACT_ATOMS: atom_id res chain seq x y z
N MET A 1 -19.75 -5.41 2.30
CA MET A 1 -19.64 -3.92 2.34
C MET A 1 -20.95 -3.12 2.15
N ARG A 2 -22.11 -3.73 1.83
CA ARG A 2 -23.38 -2.97 1.60
C ARG A 2 -23.93 -2.26 2.84
N SER A 3 -23.77 -2.86 4.03
CA SER A 3 -24.16 -2.29 5.33
C SER A 3 -23.36 -1.01 5.63
N ILE A 4 -22.05 -1.05 5.45
CA ILE A 4 -21.14 0.11 5.64
C ILE A 4 -21.57 1.28 4.73
N GLY A 5 -21.84 1.02 3.46
CA GLY A 5 -22.31 2.07 2.53
C GLY A 5 -23.69 2.64 2.86
N ALA A 6 -24.56 1.86 3.50
CA ALA A 6 -25.84 2.35 4.01
C ALA A 6 -25.64 3.22 5.26
N ALA A 7 -24.76 2.81 6.18
CA ALA A 7 -24.38 3.58 7.36
C ALA A 7 -23.77 4.94 6.97
N ALA A 8 -22.77 4.96 6.10
CA ALA A 8 -22.15 6.19 5.63
C ALA A 8 -23.17 7.14 4.98
N ARG A 9 -24.05 6.63 4.10
CA ARG A 9 -25.13 7.44 3.50
C ARG A 9 -26.09 7.99 4.54
N TRP A 10 -26.44 7.20 5.55
CA TRP A 10 -27.30 7.64 6.64
C TRP A 10 -26.65 8.76 7.44
N LEU A 11 -25.39 8.60 7.84
CA LEU A 11 -24.63 9.60 8.61
C LEU A 11 -24.49 10.91 7.85
N LEU A 12 -24.09 10.85 6.57
CA LEU A 12 -23.93 12.03 5.71
C LEU A 12 -25.25 12.80 5.54
N ARG A 13 -26.37 12.09 5.29
CA ARG A 13 -27.69 12.75 5.20
C ARG A 13 -28.12 13.39 6.52
N ASN A 14 -27.89 12.73 7.65
CA ASN A 14 -28.28 13.27 8.95
C ASN A 14 -27.40 14.46 9.37
N ALA A 15 -26.10 14.45 9.05
CA ALA A 15 -25.24 15.60 9.25
C ALA A 15 -25.70 16.82 8.42
N ALA A 16 -26.06 16.61 7.15
CA ALA A 16 -26.63 17.66 6.31
C ALA A 16 -28.00 18.15 6.82
N ALA A 17 -28.84 17.23 7.30
CA ALA A 17 -30.14 17.52 7.90
C ALA A 17 -30.01 18.46 9.10
N GLN A 18 -29.08 18.18 10.01
CA GLN A 18 -28.77 19.05 11.15
C GLN A 18 -28.26 20.42 10.69
N ARG A 19 -27.35 20.47 9.71
CA ARG A 19 -26.78 21.73 9.19
C ARG A 19 -27.82 22.62 8.51
N TRP A 20 -28.79 22.02 7.81
CA TRP A 20 -29.83 22.75 7.10
C TRP A 20 -31.13 22.91 7.86
N ASN A 21 -31.22 22.33 9.06
CA ASN A 21 -32.46 22.22 9.83
C ASN A 21 -33.63 21.68 8.97
N LEU A 22 -33.36 20.58 8.25
CA LEU A 22 -34.31 19.90 7.38
C LEU A 22 -34.46 18.43 7.78
N PRO A 23 -35.65 17.81 7.58
CA PRO A 23 -35.81 16.37 7.73
C PRO A 23 -34.87 15.58 6.80
N ALA A 24 -34.14 14.60 7.35
CA ALA A 24 -33.15 13.81 6.60
C ALA A 24 -33.74 12.93 5.49
N ASP A 25 -35.02 12.59 5.58
CA ASP A 25 -35.79 11.85 4.58
C ASP A 25 -36.09 12.68 3.32
N ARG A 26 -36.11 14.01 3.44
CA ARG A 26 -36.20 14.94 2.31
C ARG A 26 -34.87 15.12 1.57
N LEU A 27 -33.76 14.65 2.14
CA LEU A 27 -32.45 14.77 1.54
C LEU A 27 -32.10 13.53 0.71
N THR A 28 -31.53 13.76 -0.46
CA THR A 28 -31.06 12.69 -1.35
C THR A 28 -29.53 12.72 -1.47
N THR A 29 -28.96 11.63 -1.96
CA THR A 29 -27.50 11.53 -2.17
C THR A 29 -27.18 11.17 -3.61
N ARG A 30 -26.21 11.86 -4.21
CA ARG A 30 -25.81 11.63 -5.61
C ARG A 30 -24.37 12.07 -5.83
N ALA A 31 -23.56 11.16 -6.38
CA ALA A 31 -22.23 11.46 -6.93
C ALA A 31 -21.31 12.30 -6.01
N GLY A 32 -21.25 11.95 -4.72
CA GLY A 32 -20.43 12.69 -3.73
C GLY A 32 -21.18 13.80 -2.97
N TRP A 33 -22.45 14.05 -3.29
CA TRP A 33 -23.21 15.16 -2.72
C TRP A 33 -24.41 14.69 -1.91
N VAL A 34 -24.73 15.41 -0.84
CA VAL A 34 -26.07 15.44 -0.25
C VAL A 34 -26.83 16.62 -0.86
N LEU A 35 -28.05 16.37 -1.33
CA LEU A 35 -28.89 17.31 -2.06
C LEU A 35 -30.20 17.54 -1.31
N SER A 36 -30.61 18.79 -1.18
CA SER A 36 -31.92 19.16 -0.67
C SER A 36 -32.92 19.44 -1.79
N PRO A 37 -34.24 19.42 -1.50
CA PRO A 37 -35.27 19.73 -2.49
C PRO A 37 -35.25 21.18 -2.99
N ASP A 38 -34.71 22.10 -2.20
CA ASP A 38 -34.58 23.53 -2.54
C ASP A 38 -33.30 23.83 -3.37
N GLY A 39 -32.58 22.79 -3.81
CA GLY A 39 -31.43 22.92 -4.71
C GLY A 39 -30.08 23.12 -4.03
N ARG A 40 -30.02 23.20 -2.70
CA ARG A 40 -28.74 23.24 -1.97
C ARG A 40 -28.01 21.89 -2.06
N ARG A 41 -26.69 21.97 -2.02
CA ARG A 41 -25.81 20.80 -2.04
C ARG A 41 -24.66 20.97 -1.05
N LEU A 42 -24.25 19.86 -0.44
CA LEU A 42 -23.05 19.75 0.41
C LEU A 42 -22.23 18.57 -0.07
N ASP A 43 -20.92 18.76 -0.18
CA ASP A 43 -19.99 17.67 -0.49
C ASP A 43 -19.85 16.76 0.74
N TYR A 44 -19.62 15.47 0.52
CA TYR A 44 -19.36 14.51 1.59
C TYR A 44 -18.13 14.89 2.41
N GLY A 45 -17.11 15.49 1.79
CA GLY A 45 -15.92 15.97 2.51
C GLY A 45 -16.27 17.01 3.58
N GLU A 46 -17.16 17.96 3.24
CA GLU A 46 -17.62 18.99 4.19
C GLU A 46 -18.46 18.41 5.34
N LEU A 47 -19.10 17.26 5.12
CA LEU A 47 -19.97 16.60 6.07
C LEU A 47 -19.25 15.55 6.92
N ALA A 48 -18.09 15.05 6.47
CA ALA A 48 -17.43 13.88 7.05
C ALA A 48 -17.15 14.03 8.55
N ALA A 49 -16.62 15.19 8.96
CA ALA A 49 -16.29 15.45 10.37
C ALA A 49 -17.55 15.44 11.26
N ALA A 50 -18.64 16.09 10.82
CA ALA A 50 -19.90 16.10 11.55
C ALA A 50 -20.57 14.72 11.55
N ALA A 51 -20.55 14.04 10.41
CA ALA A 51 -21.09 12.69 10.24
C ALA A 51 -20.40 11.67 11.16
N ALA A 52 -19.09 11.82 11.40
CA ALA A 52 -18.32 10.95 12.29
C ALA A 52 -18.73 11.07 13.77
N GLN A 53 -19.39 12.16 14.17
CA GLN A 53 -19.89 12.37 15.53
C GLN A 53 -21.28 11.78 15.77
N LEU A 54 -21.97 11.34 14.71
CA LEU A 54 -23.31 10.79 14.81
C LEU A 54 -23.27 9.29 15.12
N GLN A 55 -24.14 8.86 16.03
CA GLN A 55 -24.35 7.45 16.30
C GLN A 55 -25.39 6.86 15.35
N LEU A 56 -25.13 5.65 14.87
CA LEU A 56 -26.11 4.89 14.10
C LEU A 56 -27.21 4.38 15.04
N PRO A 57 -28.46 4.25 14.56
CA PRO A 57 -29.52 3.63 15.32
C PRO A 57 -29.23 2.14 15.56
N ASP A 58 -29.58 1.64 16.74
CA ASP A 58 -29.38 0.23 17.14
C ASP A 58 -30.11 -0.76 16.22
N ALA A 59 -31.27 -0.37 15.70
CA ALA A 59 -32.04 -1.14 14.73
C ALA A 59 -31.34 -1.29 13.35
N GLY A 60 -30.20 -0.63 13.16
CA GLY A 60 -29.48 -0.57 11.89
C GLY A 60 -30.14 0.39 10.89
N VAL A 61 -29.55 0.46 9.69
CA VAL A 61 -29.98 1.38 8.65
C VAL A 61 -30.44 0.63 7.40
N ALA A 62 -31.52 1.13 6.80
CA ALA A 62 -32.10 0.51 5.61
C ALA A 62 -31.11 0.49 4.43
N LEU A 63 -30.97 -0.69 3.82
CA LEU A 63 -30.19 -0.88 2.60
C LEU A 63 -30.97 -0.31 1.40
N LYS A 64 -30.23 0.08 0.35
CA LYS A 64 -30.86 0.40 -0.95
C LYS A 64 -31.48 -0.87 -1.55
N SER A 65 -32.66 -0.69 -2.15
CA SER A 65 -33.26 -1.70 -3.00
C SER A 65 -32.40 -1.94 -4.25
N ALA A 66 -32.51 -3.11 -4.87
CA ALA A 66 -31.77 -3.41 -6.09
C ALA A 66 -32.14 -2.47 -7.24
N SER A 67 -33.40 -2.03 -7.31
CA SER A 67 -33.87 -1.02 -8.28
C SER A 67 -33.22 0.36 -8.09
N ASP A 68 -32.67 0.67 -6.91
CA ASP A 68 -31.97 1.93 -6.65
C ASP A 68 -30.47 1.87 -6.97
N TYR A 69 -29.99 0.73 -7.48
CA TYR A 69 -28.59 0.57 -7.86
C TYR A 69 -28.31 1.30 -9.16
N ARG A 70 -27.25 2.09 -9.15
CA ARG A 70 -26.80 2.86 -10.31
C ARG A 70 -25.56 2.28 -10.97
N LEU A 71 -24.71 1.62 -10.19
CA LEU A 71 -23.44 1.05 -10.65
C LEU A 71 -23.42 -0.48 -10.56
N ILE A 72 -24.08 -1.06 -9.56
CA ILE A 72 -24.11 -2.52 -9.39
C ILE A 72 -24.99 -3.12 -10.50
N GLY A 73 -24.42 -4.05 -11.26
CA GLY A 73 -25.10 -4.70 -12.38
C GLY A 73 -25.24 -3.83 -13.63
N GLN A 74 -24.60 -2.65 -13.66
CA GLN A 74 -24.63 -1.73 -14.80
C GLN A 74 -23.22 -1.61 -15.40
N PRO A 75 -23.08 -1.47 -16.73
CA PRO A 75 -21.80 -1.12 -17.34
C PRO A 75 -21.31 0.23 -16.79
N ALA A 76 -20.17 0.22 -16.09
CA ALA A 76 -19.52 1.42 -15.59
C ALA A 76 -18.11 1.50 -16.17
N ARG A 77 -17.67 2.72 -16.50
CA ARG A 77 -16.28 2.97 -16.90
C ARG A 77 -15.43 3.18 -15.65
N ASP A 78 -14.18 2.76 -15.73
CA ASP A 78 -13.16 3.12 -14.75
C ASP A 78 -12.94 4.65 -14.79
N VAL A 79 -12.96 5.27 -13.61
CA VAL A 79 -12.79 6.72 -13.44
C VAL A 79 -11.43 7.21 -13.92
N ASP A 80 -10.41 6.35 -13.84
CA ASP A 80 -9.03 6.68 -14.17
C ASP A 80 -8.65 6.21 -15.59
N ALA A 81 -9.43 5.30 -16.20
CA ALA A 81 -9.08 4.70 -17.49
C ALA A 81 -8.71 5.73 -18.56
N ARG A 82 -9.46 6.84 -18.69
CA ARG A 82 -9.14 7.86 -19.68
C ARG A 82 -7.82 8.57 -19.37
N ALA A 83 -7.46 8.78 -18.11
CA ALA A 83 -6.18 9.37 -17.73
C ALA A 83 -5.04 8.37 -17.98
N ILE A 84 -5.22 7.11 -17.59
CA ILE A 84 -4.27 6.00 -17.80
C ILE A 84 -3.94 5.83 -19.29
N VAL A 85 -4.94 5.58 -20.14
CA VAL A 85 -4.72 5.29 -21.58
C VAL A 85 -4.26 6.49 -22.39
N SER A 86 -4.30 7.71 -21.81
CA SER A 86 -3.77 8.91 -22.45
C SER A 86 -2.44 9.37 -21.88
N GLY A 87 -1.86 8.64 -20.92
CA GLY A 87 -0.62 9.02 -20.25
C GLY A 87 -0.75 10.28 -19.38
N ARG A 88 -1.96 10.67 -19.00
CA ARG A 88 -2.23 11.84 -18.14
C ARG A 88 -2.33 11.49 -16.67
N GLN A 89 -2.39 10.20 -16.33
CA GLN A 89 -2.34 9.76 -14.95
C GLN A 89 -0.91 9.97 -14.42
N ALA A 90 -0.76 10.79 -13.38
CA ALA A 90 0.53 10.97 -12.73
C ALA A 90 0.78 9.79 -11.77
N TYR A 91 1.89 9.10 -11.96
CA TYR A 91 2.40 8.08 -11.06
C TYR A 91 3.50 8.65 -10.17
N ALA A 92 3.86 7.93 -9.10
CA ALA A 92 4.89 8.36 -8.17
C ALA A 92 6.24 8.68 -8.85
N PHE A 93 6.58 7.94 -9.91
CA PHE A 93 7.81 8.15 -10.67
C PHE A 93 7.77 9.35 -11.64
N ASP A 94 6.58 9.87 -11.95
CA ASP A 94 6.45 11.09 -12.77
C ASP A 94 6.66 12.35 -11.94
N GLN A 95 6.65 12.24 -10.61
CA GLN A 95 6.86 13.35 -9.71
C GLN A 95 8.36 13.63 -9.56
N THR A 96 8.73 14.89 -9.76
CA THR A 96 10.05 15.41 -9.42
C THR A 96 9.90 16.32 -8.20
N TRP A 97 10.70 16.07 -7.18
CA TRP A 97 10.70 16.86 -5.95
C TRP A 97 11.95 17.71 -5.92
N GLY A 98 11.90 18.86 -6.60
CA GLY A 98 12.93 19.90 -6.59
C GLY A 98 14.37 19.37 -6.48
N ASP A 99 14.99 19.70 -5.36
CA ASP A 99 16.36 19.40 -4.92
C ASP A 99 16.48 18.11 -4.07
N GLY A 100 15.51 17.20 -4.20
CA GLY A 100 15.53 15.88 -3.56
C GLY A 100 16.60 14.93 -4.10
N TYR A 101 17.09 14.04 -3.25
CA TYR A 101 18.07 13.01 -3.63
C TYR A 101 17.40 11.75 -4.17
N VAL A 102 18.06 11.09 -5.12
CA VAL A 102 17.72 9.74 -5.55
C VAL A 102 18.45 8.72 -4.69
N ALA A 103 17.71 7.78 -4.12
CA ALA A 103 18.27 6.68 -3.33
C ALA A 103 18.20 5.35 -4.09
N VAL A 104 19.34 4.67 -4.24
CA VAL A 104 19.41 3.32 -4.79
C VAL A 104 20.02 2.39 -3.74
N ILE A 105 19.35 1.28 -3.46
CA ILE A 105 19.74 0.35 -2.40
C ILE A 105 20.47 -0.86 -2.99
N ALA A 106 21.65 -1.19 -2.46
CA ALA A 106 22.23 -2.53 -2.54
C ALA A 106 21.64 -3.37 -1.40
N ARG A 107 20.90 -4.43 -1.72
CA ARG A 107 20.24 -5.29 -0.73
C ARG A 107 21.08 -6.54 -0.49
N CYS A 108 21.14 -6.98 0.76
CA CYS A 108 21.68 -8.29 1.09
C CYS A 108 20.87 -9.37 0.35
N PRO A 109 21.51 -10.32 -0.33
CA PRO A 109 20.82 -11.39 -1.06
C PRO A 109 20.24 -12.45 -0.12
N TYR A 110 20.69 -12.49 1.13
CA TYR A 110 20.24 -13.45 2.14
C TYR A 110 19.18 -12.82 3.04
N ALA A 111 18.01 -13.46 3.12
CA ALA A 111 17.03 -13.14 4.16
C ALA A 111 17.69 -13.29 5.53
N GLU A 112 17.49 -12.30 6.39
CA GLU A 112 18.09 -12.22 7.74
C GLU A 112 19.63 -12.30 7.74
N GLY A 113 20.27 -12.12 6.59
CA GLY A 113 21.73 -12.09 6.48
C GLY A 113 22.33 -10.84 7.12
N GLU A 114 23.66 -10.77 7.08
CA GLU A 114 24.43 -9.73 7.75
C GLU A 114 25.41 -9.07 6.80
N LEU A 115 25.68 -7.78 7.01
CA LEU A 115 26.78 -7.09 6.36
C LEU A 115 28.08 -7.51 7.03
N GLU A 116 28.91 -8.26 6.33
CA GLU A 116 30.21 -8.72 6.84
C GLU A 116 31.31 -7.70 6.55
N HIS A 117 31.27 -7.09 5.35
CA HIS A 117 32.25 -6.11 4.94
C HIS A 117 31.64 -5.05 4.03
N LEU A 118 32.07 -3.80 4.22
CA LEU A 118 31.78 -2.65 3.38
C LEU A 118 33.05 -1.82 3.20
N ASP A 119 33.46 -1.64 1.95
CA ASP A 119 34.30 -0.53 1.51
C ASP A 119 33.51 0.31 0.51
N ASP A 120 33.24 1.55 0.89
CA ASP A 120 32.46 2.52 0.13
C ASP A 120 33.30 3.64 -0.49
N SER A 121 34.63 3.57 -0.39
CA SER A 121 35.55 4.62 -0.83
C SER A 121 35.38 4.98 -2.30
N LYS A 122 35.34 3.98 -3.19
CA LYS A 122 35.11 4.18 -4.63
C LYS A 122 33.73 4.73 -4.94
N ALA A 123 32.72 4.32 -4.17
CA ALA A 123 31.35 4.82 -4.33
C ALA A 123 31.25 6.31 -3.94
N ARG A 124 31.91 6.73 -2.85
CA ARG A 124 31.98 8.14 -2.43
C ARG A 124 32.73 9.03 -3.42
N ALA A 125 33.67 8.46 -4.18
CA ALA A 125 34.41 9.19 -5.22
C ALA A 125 33.60 9.41 -6.51
N VAL A 126 32.41 8.80 -6.67
CA VAL A 126 31.55 9.03 -7.83
C VAL A 126 30.91 10.41 -7.73
N ALA A 127 31.18 11.27 -8.70
CA ALA A 127 30.57 12.59 -8.79
C ALA A 127 29.03 12.50 -8.72
N GLY A 128 28.44 13.30 -7.84
CA GLY A 128 26.99 13.32 -7.59
C GLY A 128 26.51 12.38 -6.48
N VAL A 129 27.35 11.46 -5.99
CA VAL A 129 27.06 10.69 -4.75
C VAL A 129 27.29 11.59 -3.54
N GLU A 130 26.29 11.67 -2.67
CA GLU A 130 26.25 12.62 -1.56
C GLU A 130 26.31 11.90 -0.22
N LYS A 131 25.66 10.73 -0.12
CA LYS A 131 25.64 9.96 1.12
C LYS A 131 25.51 8.46 0.87
N ILE A 132 26.15 7.69 1.72
CA ILE A 132 26.02 6.24 1.77
C ILE A 132 25.59 5.87 3.19
N ILE A 133 24.44 5.19 3.30
CA ILE A 133 23.78 4.91 4.58
C ILE A 133 23.56 3.40 4.71
N PRO A 134 24.16 2.74 5.71
CA PRO A 134 23.80 1.38 6.07
C PRO A 134 22.36 1.31 6.60
N ILE A 135 21.58 0.37 6.07
CA ILE A 135 20.26 -0.01 6.54
C ILE A 135 20.42 -1.32 7.30
N SER A 136 20.31 -1.24 8.61
CA SER A 136 20.34 -2.40 9.50
C SER A 136 18.96 -3.02 9.63
N VAL A 137 18.90 -4.35 9.72
CA VAL A 137 17.72 -5.02 10.29
C VAL A 137 17.75 -4.73 11.78
N ARG A 138 16.73 -4.05 12.30
CA ARG A 138 16.53 -4.03 13.76
C ARG A 138 15.92 -5.38 14.13
N GLU A 139 16.43 -6.03 15.16
CA GLU A 139 15.70 -7.09 15.87
C GLU A 139 14.48 -6.44 16.55
N ALA A 140 13.49 -6.06 15.76
CA ALA A 140 12.22 -5.58 16.26
C ALA A 140 11.20 -6.69 16.00
N ALA A 141 10.53 -7.13 17.06
CA ALA A 141 9.31 -7.91 16.94
C ALA A 141 8.25 -7.01 16.28
N GLY A 142 8.13 -7.11 14.96
CA GLY A 142 7.13 -6.41 14.16
C GLY A 142 6.42 -7.38 13.24
N LEU A 143 5.24 -7.02 12.77
CA LEU A 143 4.52 -7.80 11.78
C LEU A 143 5.32 -7.85 10.47
N ILE A 144 5.11 -8.89 9.66
CA ILE A 144 5.68 -8.98 8.31
C ILE A 144 5.35 -7.68 7.55
N GLY A 145 6.37 -6.95 7.12
CA GLY A 145 6.24 -5.65 6.44
C GLY A 145 6.63 -4.43 7.28
N GLU A 146 6.81 -4.56 8.60
CA GLU A 146 7.22 -3.44 9.48
C GLU A 146 8.73 -3.34 9.67
N VAL A 147 9.46 -4.43 9.45
CA VAL A 147 10.90 -4.54 9.69
C VAL A 147 11.62 -5.00 8.41
N PRO A 148 12.77 -4.40 8.03
CA PRO A 148 13.55 -4.88 6.90
C PRO A 148 13.94 -6.35 7.12
N LEU A 149 13.55 -7.24 6.21
CA LEU A 149 13.89 -8.67 6.32
C LEU A 149 15.35 -8.96 5.95
N ALA A 150 16.08 -7.98 5.41
CA ALA A 150 17.49 -8.10 5.06
C ALA A 150 18.16 -6.72 5.15
N PRO A 151 19.44 -6.64 5.56
CA PRO A 151 20.16 -5.38 5.60
C PRO A 151 20.43 -4.88 4.19
N GLY A 152 20.82 -3.61 4.06
CA GLY A 152 21.20 -3.02 2.78
C GLY A 152 22.07 -1.79 2.94
N ILE A 153 22.57 -1.27 1.83
CA ILE A 153 23.31 -0.01 1.76
C ILE A 153 22.58 0.92 0.80
N ALA A 154 22.09 2.05 1.30
CA ALA A 154 21.48 3.09 0.47
C ALA A 154 22.54 4.06 -0.03
N VAL A 155 22.62 4.23 -1.35
CA VAL A 155 23.44 5.26 -2.01
C VAL A 155 22.50 6.40 -2.43
N LEU A 156 22.69 7.56 -1.82
CA LEU A 156 21.96 8.79 -2.11
C LEU A 156 22.81 9.67 -3.03
N ALA A 157 22.22 10.11 -4.13
CA ALA A 157 22.89 10.95 -5.12
C ALA A 157 21.94 12.01 -5.70
N ARG A 158 22.50 12.98 -6.41
CA ARG A 158 21.73 14.06 -7.06
C ARG A 158 20.86 13.58 -8.23
N ASP A 159 21.20 12.43 -8.80
CA ASP A 159 20.47 11.84 -9.91
C ASP A 159 20.55 10.30 -9.89
N THR A 160 19.68 9.67 -10.67
CA THR A 160 19.57 8.21 -10.75
C THR A 160 20.85 7.55 -11.27
N TRP A 161 21.58 8.20 -12.17
CA TRP A 161 22.78 7.63 -12.77
C TRP A 161 23.93 7.59 -11.76
N ALA A 162 24.18 8.70 -11.06
CA ALA A 162 25.16 8.78 -9.99
C ALA A 162 24.84 7.79 -8.87
N ALA A 163 23.57 7.64 -8.48
CA ALA A 163 23.17 6.66 -7.46
C ALA A 163 23.42 5.21 -7.90
N LEU A 164 23.05 4.86 -9.14
CA LEU A 164 23.30 3.53 -9.71
C LEU A 164 24.80 3.24 -9.82
N LYS A 165 25.58 4.18 -10.33
CA LYS A 165 27.04 4.07 -10.47
C LYS A 165 27.73 3.99 -9.11
N GLY A 166 27.31 4.80 -8.15
CA GLY A 166 27.80 4.72 -6.77
C GLY A 166 27.55 3.34 -6.17
N ARG A 167 26.34 2.80 -6.34
CA ARG A 167 25.99 1.45 -5.87
C ARG A 167 26.89 0.37 -6.48
N THR A 168 27.19 0.42 -7.78
CA THR A 168 28.05 -0.60 -8.42
C THR A 168 29.50 -0.54 -7.98
N GLN A 169 29.95 0.58 -7.41
CA GLN A 169 31.30 0.75 -6.88
C GLN A 169 31.45 0.34 -5.41
N LEU A 170 30.36 -0.07 -4.75
CA LEU A 170 30.42 -0.60 -3.38
C LEU A 170 31.14 -1.97 -3.40
N ALA A 171 32.18 -2.10 -2.57
CA ALA A 171 32.79 -3.39 -2.30
C ALA A 171 32.11 -4.00 -1.07
N LEU A 172 31.25 -4.98 -1.29
CA LEU A 172 30.37 -5.58 -0.27
C LEU A 172 30.67 -7.06 -0.10
N ARG A 173 30.68 -7.51 1.16
CA ARG A 173 30.58 -8.93 1.49
C ARG A 173 29.39 -9.14 2.44
N TRP A 174 28.53 -10.06 2.05
CA TRP A 174 27.36 -10.45 2.83
C TRP A 174 27.59 -11.84 3.43
N ARG A 175 27.07 -12.06 4.63
CA ARG A 175 27.07 -13.36 5.29
C ARG A 175 25.64 -13.84 5.48
N ALA A 176 25.35 -15.06 5.07
CA ALA A 176 24.06 -15.69 5.35
C ALA A 176 23.97 -16.09 6.83
N ARG A 177 22.82 -15.88 7.47
CA ARG A 177 22.56 -16.27 8.87
C ARG A 177 21.96 -17.69 8.97
N HIS A 178 21.08 -18.05 8.04
CA HIS A 178 20.35 -19.31 8.04
C HIS A 178 20.26 -19.91 6.64
N GLY A 179 21.03 -20.97 6.36
CA GLY A 179 21.14 -21.55 5.02
C GLY A 179 21.85 -20.60 4.05
N GLY A 180 22.77 -21.12 3.25
CA GLY A 180 23.51 -20.31 2.27
C GLY A 180 22.67 -19.99 1.03
N ASP A 181 23.32 -20.04 -0.13
CA ASP A 181 22.65 -19.88 -1.42
C ASP A 181 21.55 -20.94 -1.58
N ALA A 182 20.30 -20.52 -1.50
CA ALA A 182 19.14 -21.35 -1.83
C ALA A 182 18.76 -21.11 -3.29
N SER A 183 18.56 -22.19 -4.04
CA SER A 183 17.99 -22.12 -5.39
C SER A 183 16.59 -22.72 -5.40
N THR A 184 15.75 -22.21 -6.29
CA THR A 184 14.41 -22.77 -6.53
C THR A 184 14.50 -24.26 -6.83
N ASP A 185 15.49 -24.68 -7.62
CA ASP A 185 15.70 -26.09 -7.99
C ASP A 185 16.07 -26.95 -6.77
N ALA A 186 16.99 -26.48 -5.92
CA ALA A 186 17.40 -27.20 -4.72
C ALA A 186 16.23 -27.33 -3.73
N LEU A 187 15.47 -26.26 -3.52
CA LEU A 187 14.28 -26.27 -2.67
C LEU A 187 13.19 -27.19 -3.22
N ALA A 188 12.98 -27.19 -4.54
CA ALA A 188 12.02 -28.08 -5.20
C ALA A 188 12.43 -29.56 -5.06
N GLN A 189 13.72 -29.88 -5.23
CA GLN A 189 14.25 -31.23 -5.05
C GLN A 189 14.12 -31.69 -3.59
N GLN A 190 14.41 -30.81 -2.63
CA GLN A 190 14.24 -31.09 -1.21
C GLN A 190 12.76 -31.33 -0.87
N ALA A 191 11.85 -30.49 -1.37
CA ALA A 191 10.40 -30.67 -1.19
C ALA A 191 9.92 -32.01 -1.77
N ALA A 192 10.33 -32.34 -3.00
CA ALA A 192 9.99 -33.61 -3.65
C ALA A 192 10.53 -34.83 -2.88
N THR A 193 11.70 -34.71 -2.27
CA THR A 193 12.29 -35.77 -1.43
C THR A 193 11.49 -35.95 -0.13
N LEU A 194 11.15 -34.85 0.54
CA LEU A 194 10.37 -34.89 1.78
C LEU A 194 8.95 -35.44 1.56
N LEU A 195 8.32 -35.14 0.42
CA LEU A 195 6.99 -35.65 0.07
C LEU A 195 6.94 -37.17 -0.15
N LYS A 196 8.08 -37.83 -0.40
CA LYS A 196 8.15 -39.30 -0.50
C LYS A 196 8.19 -40.00 0.86
N GLY A 197 8.48 -39.25 1.94
CA GLY A 197 8.49 -39.78 3.30
C GLY A 197 7.08 -39.96 3.87
N THR A 198 6.98 -40.62 5.01
CA THR A 198 5.73 -40.69 5.77
C THR A 198 5.36 -39.28 6.26
N PRO A 199 4.12 -38.81 6.08
CA PRO A 199 3.68 -37.52 6.57
C PRO A 199 3.96 -37.37 8.08
N THR A 200 4.68 -36.31 8.47
CA THR A 200 5.04 -36.05 9.88
C THR A 200 4.04 -35.14 10.60
N ALA A 201 3.27 -34.33 9.86
CA ALA A 201 2.23 -33.48 10.41
C ALA A 201 1.11 -33.21 9.38
N GLN A 202 -0.15 -33.29 9.81
CA GLN A 202 -1.30 -32.88 8.99
C GLN A 202 -1.66 -31.43 9.35
N VAL A 203 -1.25 -30.48 8.49
CA VAL A 203 -1.44 -29.03 8.74
C VAL A 203 -2.82 -28.55 8.32
N ARG A 204 -3.50 -29.29 7.45
CA ARG A 204 -4.84 -28.99 6.95
C ARG A 204 -5.58 -30.28 6.61
N ASN A 205 -6.83 -30.39 7.05
CA ASN A 205 -7.71 -31.51 6.77
C ASN A 205 -9.05 -30.94 6.32
N ASP A 206 -9.19 -30.72 5.02
CA ASP A 206 -10.45 -30.19 4.46
C ASP A 206 -11.48 -31.30 4.22
N GLY A 207 -11.14 -32.57 4.48
CA GLY A 207 -12.02 -33.73 4.38
C GLY A 207 -12.64 -33.96 3.00
N ASP A 208 -13.39 -35.06 2.89
CA ASP A 208 -14.37 -35.35 1.84
C ASP A 208 -15.78 -35.10 2.40
#